data_AF-A0A920BNP9-F1
#
_entry.id   AF-A0A920BNP9-F1
#
_cell.length_a   1.000
_cell.length_b   1.000
_cell.length_c   1.000
_cell.angle_alpha   90.00
_cell.angle_beta   90.00
_cell.angle_gamma   90.00
#
_symmetry.space_group_name_H-M   'P 1'
#
loop_
_entity.id
_entity.type
_entity.pdbx_description
1 polymer ?
#
loop_
_entity_poly.entity_id
_entity_poly.type
_entity_poly.pdbx_seq_one_letter_code
_entity_poly.pdbx_strand_id
1 'polypeptide(L)'
;MGFGYKKWNAVQDVTMSLRPQVGGYFDYGGTFNSLKNGEMLAMCGIGDWITGVLEKDGAPVGSVIPKEGGIQWTESYCIGKGTDKTDIIKKFINYMLSPEGQVKSAQMAAYPGFCITKAGRAALIEADPKEAKRSHQMEGMANDPIALINDGRIHYRDIPKQQSLEDWNDFWSEYKNA
;
A
#
# COMPACT_ATOMS: atom_id res chain seq x y z
N MET A 1 -30.17 -18.23 9.78
CA MET A 1 -28.99 -17.55 9.20
C MET A 1 -27.78 -17.84 10.08
N GLY A 2 -26.70 -18.36 9.50
CA GLY A 2 -25.48 -18.70 10.26
C GLY A 2 -24.75 -17.47 10.77
N PHE A 3 -23.94 -17.64 11.82
CA PHE A 3 -23.16 -16.57 12.48
C PHE A 3 -22.28 -15.75 11.52
N GLY A 4 -21.80 -16.35 10.41
CA GLY A 4 -21.01 -15.66 9.38
C GLY A 4 -21.78 -14.57 8.63
N TYR A 5 -23.06 -14.78 8.33
CA TYR A 5 -23.90 -13.79 7.64
C TYR A 5 -24.20 -12.57 8.52
N LYS A 6 -24.30 -12.76 9.85
CA LYS A 6 -24.51 -11.62 10.77
C LYS A 6 -23.30 -10.67 10.78
N LYS A 7 -22.08 -11.20 10.70
CA LYS A 7 -20.86 -10.38 10.61
C LYS A 7 -20.73 -9.68 9.26
N TRP A 8 -21.07 -10.38 8.17
CA TRP A 8 -21.06 -9.81 6.83
C TRP A 8 -22.01 -8.62 6.71
N ASN A 9 -23.27 -8.78 7.14
CA ASN A 9 -24.24 -7.69 7.14
C ASN A 9 -23.74 -6.49 7.96
N ALA A 10 -23.11 -6.73 9.12
CA ALA A 10 -22.55 -5.63 9.91
C ALA A 10 -21.42 -4.88 9.17
N VAL A 11 -20.59 -5.56 8.36
CA VAL A 11 -19.59 -4.90 7.51
C VAL A 11 -20.28 -4.03 6.46
N GLN A 12 -21.33 -4.55 5.82
CA GLN A 12 -22.10 -3.81 4.82
C GLN A 12 -22.76 -2.58 5.43
N ASP A 13 -23.47 -2.74 6.55
CA ASP A 13 -24.17 -1.67 7.28
C ASP A 13 -23.20 -0.54 7.69
N VAL A 14 -22.07 -0.90 8.29
CA VAL A 14 -21.06 0.09 8.71
C VAL A 14 -20.47 0.80 7.49
N THR A 15 -20.12 0.07 6.43
CA THR A 15 -19.54 0.65 5.22
C THR A 15 -20.52 1.62 4.55
N MET A 16 -21.79 1.22 4.40
CA MET A 16 -22.85 2.07 3.85
C MET A 16 -23.11 3.31 4.71
N SER A 17 -23.01 3.21 6.04
CA SER A 17 -23.16 4.37 6.93
C SER A 17 -22.11 5.46 6.69
N LEU A 18 -20.94 5.09 6.14
CA LEU A 18 -19.86 6.01 5.80
C LEU A 18 -20.00 6.63 4.40
N ARG A 19 -20.88 6.07 3.55
CA ARG A 19 -21.04 6.48 2.15
C ARG A 19 -21.23 8.00 1.95
N PRO A 20 -22.01 8.73 2.79
CA PRO A 20 -22.18 10.18 2.64
C PRO A 20 -20.90 11.00 2.85
N GLN A 21 -19.86 10.42 3.47
CA GLN A 21 -18.57 11.07 3.71
C GLN A 21 -17.58 10.83 2.55
N VAL A 22 -17.92 9.97 1.58
CA VAL A 22 -17.03 9.62 0.47
C VAL A 22 -17.21 10.59 -0.69
N GLY A 23 -16.15 11.37 -0.96
CA GLY A 23 -16.13 12.34 -2.05
C GLY A 23 -15.88 11.75 -3.44
N GLY A 24 -15.37 10.52 -3.54
CA GLY A 24 -15.19 9.85 -4.85
C GLY A 24 -14.29 8.63 -4.82
N TYR A 25 -14.07 8.07 -6.01
CA TYR A 25 -13.14 6.98 -6.29
C TYR A 25 -12.17 7.46 -7.36
N PHE A 26 -10.88 7.38 -7.06
CA PHE A 26 -9.87 8.05 -7.85
C PHE A 26 -8.91 7.04 -8.45
N ASP A 27 -8.42 7.36 -9.65
CA ASP A 27 -7.22 6.75 -10.18
C ASP A 27 -5.98 7.35 -9.49
N TYR A 28 -4.80 6.95 -9.95
CA TYR A 28 -3.54 7.43 -9.40
C TYR A 28 -3.39 8.97 -9.54
N GLY A 29 -3.68 9.54 -10.70
CA GLY A 29 -3.56 10.98 -10.93
C GLY A 29 -4.60 11.80 -10.13
N GLY A 30 -5.85 11.32 -10.09
CA GLY A 30 -6.92 11.91 -9.29
C GLY A 30 -6.62 11.89 -7.80
N THR A 31 -5.97 10.83 -7.31
CA THR A 31 -5.50 10.74 -5.91
C THR A 31 -4.53 11.87 -5.58
N PHE A 32 -3.54 12.10 -6.45
CA PHE A 32 -2.56 13.16 -6.26
C PHE A 32 -3.21 14.55 -6.24
N ASN A 33 -4.02 14.84 -7.25
CA ASN A 33 -4.64 16.15 -7.40
C ASN A 33 -5.61 16.46 -6.26
N SER A 34 -6.44 15.49 -5.87
CA SER A 34 -7.45 15.68 -4.82
C SER A 34 -6.83 15.94 -3.45
N LEU A 35 -5.77 15.19 -3.08
CA LEU A 35 -5.04 15.41 -1.83
C LEU A 35 -4.24 16.72 -1.85
N LYS A 36 -3.55 17.02 -2.96
CA LYS A 36 -2.71 18.22 -3.07
C LYS A 36 -3.52 19.52 -2.99
N ASN A 37 -4.71 19.53 -3.58
CA ASN A 37 -5.58 20.72 -3.60
C ASN A 37 -6.53 20.78 -2.39
N GLY A 38 -6.52 19.77 -1.51
CA GLY A 38 -7.40 19.70 -0.34
C GLY A 38 -8.85 19.41 -0.65
N GLU A 39 -9.15 18.88 -1.84
CA GLU A 39 -10.49 18.41 -2.21
C GLU A 39 -10.87 17.18 -1.37
N MET A 40 -9.92 16.25 -1.22
CA MET A 40 -10.02 15.13 -0.27
C MET A 40 -9.08 15.37 0.92
N LEU A 41 -9.59 15.19 2.13
CA LEU A 41 -8.81 15.37 3.37
C LEU A 41 -8.18 14.07 3.90
N ALA A 42 -8.75 12.93 3.51
CA ALA A 42 -8.25 11.61 3.86
C ALA A 42 -8.56 10.64 2.73
N MET A 43 -7.68 9.66 2.52
CA MET A 43 -7.88 8.63 1.51
C MET A 43 -7.48 7.26 2.04
N CYS A 44 -8.38 6.30 1.88
CA CYS A 44 -8.15 4.90 2.24
C CYS A 44 -7.63 4.12 1.03
N GLY A 45 -6.87 3.05 1.28
CA GLY A 45 -6.33 2.19 0.21
C GLY A 45 -5.04 2.72 -0.44
N ILE A 46 -4.45 3.76 0.12
CA ILE A 46 -3.14 4.30 -0.26
C ILE A 46 -2.13 4.13 0.88
N GLY A 47 -0.93 4.68 0.71
CA GLY A 47 0.07 4.76 1.78
C GLY A 47 1.24 5.65 1.39
N ASP A 48 2.41 5.36 1.96
CA ASP A 48 3.62 6.16 1.78
C ASP A 48 4.07 6.29 0.32
N TRP A 49 3.73 5.32 -0.53
CA TRP A 49 4.02 5.35 -1.97
C TRP A 49 3.26 6.46 -2.72
N ILE A 50 2.16 6.97 -2.17
CA ILE A 50 1.46 8.18 -2.64
C ILE A 50 1.95 9.39 -1.85
N THR A 51 1.80 9.35 -0.51
CA THR A 51 2.01 10.55 0.31
C THR A 51 3.46 10.98 0.32
N GLY A 52 4.41 10.06 0.22
CA GLY A 52 5.83 10.37 0.14
C GLY A 52 6.22 11.12 -1.13
N VAL A 53 5.52 10.90 -2.25
CA VAL A 53 5.73 11.68 -3.48
C VAL A 53 5.13 13.08 -3.30
N LEU A 54 3.92 13.17 -2.79
CA LEU A 54 3.25 14.44 -2.51
C LEU A 54 4.03 15.30 -1.50
N GLU A 55 4.56 14.70 -0.45
CA GLU A 55 5.44 15.34 0.54
C GLU A 55 6.72 15.89 -0.10
N LYS A 56 7.37 15.10 -0.99
CA LYS A 56 8.54 15.55 -1.76
C LYS A 56 8.24 16.76 -2.64
N ASP A 57 7.01 16.83 -3.16
CA ASP A 57 6.48 17.96 -3.92
C ASP A 57 5.96 19.12 -3.04
N GLY A 58 6.14 19.05 -1.71
CA GLY A 58 5.80 20.10 -0.75
C GLY A 58 4.34 20.12 -0.31
N ALA A 59 3.54 19.11 -0.65
CA ALA A 59 2.17 19.01 -0.15
C ALA A 59 2.17 18.64 1.35
N PRO A 60 1.32 19.27 2.18
CA PRO A 60 1.24 19.01 3.62
C PRO A 60 0.40 17.75 3.92
N VAL A 61 0.75 16.63 3.31
CA VAL A 61 0.09 15.33 3.49
C VAL A 61 1.02 14.37 4.20
N GLY A 62 0.48 13.27 4.71
CA GLY A 62 1.27 12.20 5.29
C GLY A 62 0.44 10.94 5.45
N SER A 63 1.10 9.84 5.80
CA SER A 63 0.46 8.55 6.02
C SER A 63 0.39 8.18 7.50
N VAL A 64 -0.75 7.63 7.93
CA VAL A 64 -0.94 7.05 9.26
C VAL A 64 -1.53 5.65 9.13
N ILE A 65 -1.06 4.74 9.99
CA ILE A 65 -1.61 3.38 10.10
C ILE A 65 -2.60 3.39 11.28
N PRO A 66 -3.92 3.17 11.05
CA PRO A 66 -4.92 3.16 12.11
C PRO A 66 -4.60 2.18 13.23
N LYS A 67 -5.05 2.44 14.45
CA LYS A 67 -4.74 1.60 15.63
C LYS A 67 -5.19 0.14 15.45
N GLU A 68 -6.29 -0.07 14.73
CA GLU A 68 -6.85 -1.37 14.34
C GLU A 68 -5.94 -2.15 13.40
N GLY A 69 -5.02 -1.45 12.73
CA GLY A 69 -4.07 -2.03 11.81
C GLY A 69 -4.27 -1.57 10.37
N GLY A 70 -3.61 -2.29 9.46
CA GLY A 70 -3.66 -2.02 8.03
C GLY A 70 -3.35 -3.27 7.20
N ILE A 71 -3.62 -3.16 5.91
CA ILE A 71 -3.40 -4.23 4.95
C ILE A 71 -2.15 -3.89 4.14
N GLN A 72 -1.13 -4.74 4.21
CA GLN A 72 0.07 -4.61 3.38
C GLN A 72 -0.25 -5.03 1.95
N TRP A 73 0.03 -4.12 1.02
CA TRP A 73 0.12 -4.43 -0.39
C TRP A 73 1.54 -4.89 -0.76
N THR A 74 1.65 -5.90 -1.61
CA THR A 74 2.93 -6.39 -2.14
C THR A 74 2.84 -6.55 -3.65
N GLU A 75 3.91 -6.20 -4.34
CA GLU A 75 4.06 -6.43 -5.78
C GLU A 75 5.23 -7.35 -6.03
N SER A 76 5.05 -8.26 -6.97
CA SER A 76 6.05 -9.26 -7.33
C SER A 76 6.44 -9.11 -8.78
N TYR A 77 7.73 -9.20 -9.06
CA TYR A 77 8.22 -9.35 -10.42
C TYR A 77 7.87 -10.73 -10.97
N CYS A 78 7.25 -10.77 -12.14
CA CYS A 78 6.81 -11.99 -12.81
C CYS A 78 7.49 -12.15 -14.17
N ILE A 79 7.80 -13.39 -14.55
CA ILE A 79 8.30 -13.72 -15.89
C ILE A 79 7.10 -14.16 -16.75
N GLY A 80 6.83 -13.42 -17.83
CA GLY A 80 5.76 -13.74 -18.76
C GLY A 80 5.97 -15.09 -19.44
N LYS A 81 4.94 -15.93 -19.46
CA LYS A 81 4.99 -17.24 -20.12
C LYS A 81 5.28 -17.07 -21.61
N GLY A 82 6.23 -17.85 -22.13
CA GLY A 82 6.59 -17.85 -23.55
C GLY A 82 7.56 -16.75 -23.99
N THR A 83 8.09 -15.93 -23.07
CA THR A 83 9.12 -14.96 -23.42
C THR A 83 10.44 -15.62 -23.83
N ASP A 84 11.04 -15.13 -24.91
CA ASP A 84 12.41 -15.48 -25.32
C ASP A 84 13.47 -14.66 -24.55
N LYS A 85 13.05 -13.75 -23.67
CA LYS A 85 13.92 -12.84 -22.89
C LYS A 85 14.18 -13.30 -21.45
N THR A 86 13.98 -14.58 -21.15
CA THR A 86 14.06 -15.13 -19.79
C THR A 86 15.37 -14.77 -19.08
N ASP A 87 16.51 -14.84 -19.76
CA ASP A 87 17.82 -14.61 -19.14
C ASP A 87 18.04 -13.16 -18.71
N ILE A 88 17.66 -12.19 -19.55
CA ILE A 88 17.79 -10.78 -19.20
C ILE A 88 16.79 -10.38 -18.11
N ILE A 89 15.58 -10.97 -18.12
CA ILE A 89 14.58 -10.74 -17.07
C ILE A 89 15.09 -11.27 -15.73
N LYS A 90 15.68 -12.47 -15.68
CA LYS A 90 16.29 -13.00 -14.44
C LYS A 90 17.40 -12.10 -13.91
N LYS A 91 18.27 -11.57 -14.80
CA LYS A 91 19.31 -10.61 -14.41
C LYS A 91 18.70 -9.34 -13.81
N PHE A 92 17.65 -8.81 -14.43
CA PHE A 92 16.93 -7.65 -13.92
C PHE A 92 16.30 -7.90 -12.55
N ILE A 93 15.60 -9.03 -12.37
CA ILE A 93 14.99 -9.40 -11.08
C ILE A 93 16.06 -9.53 -9.99
N ASN A 94 17.17 -10.22 -10.28
CA ASN A 94 18.29 -10.33 -9.34
C ASN A 94 18.88 -8.97 -8.98
N TYR A 95 19.00 -8.05 -9.93
CA TYR A 95 19.44 -6.69 -9.68
C TYR A 95 18.44 -5.94 -8.79
N MET A 96 17.14 -5.95 -9.11
CA MET A 96 16.12 -5.26 -8.30
C MET A 96 16.01 -5.80 -6.86
N LEU A 97 16.32 -7.07 -6.65
CA LEU A 97 16.36 -7.70 -5.33
C LEU A 97 17.72 -7.51 -4.61
N SER A 98 18.75 -7.01 -5.27
CA SER A 98 20.03 -6.66 -4.64
C SER A 98 19.88 -5.42 -3.72
N PRO A 99 20.84 -5.16 -2.81
CA PRO A 99 20.82 -3.95 -2.00
C PRO A 99 20.76 -2.66 -2.85
N GLU A 100 21.57 -2.58 -3.90
CA GLU A 100 21.60 -1.43 -4.82
C GLU A 100 20.25 -1.23 -5.52
N GLY A 101 19.66 -2.30 -6.05
CA GLY A 101 18.35 -2.23 -6.71
C GLY A 101 17.24 -1.78 -5.76
N GLN A 102 17.27 -2.21 -4.50
CA GLN A 102 16.31 -1.79 -3.49
C GLN A 102 16.48 -0.32 -3.09
N VAL A 103 17.72 0.21 -3.05
CA VAL A 103 17.96 1.66 -2.86
C VAL A 103 17.33 2.45 -4.02
N LYS A 104 17.54 2.01 -5.26
CA LYS A 104 16.90 2.66 -6.42
C LYS A 104 15.38 2.60 -6.36
N SER A 105 14.82 1.48 -5.89
CA SER A 105 13.37 1.32 -5.71
C SER A 105 12.81 2.29 -4.67
N ALA A 106 13.48 2.47 -3.53
CA ALA A 106 13.05 3.40 -2.49
C ALA A 106 13.14 4.87 -2.92
N GLN A 107 14.04 5.17 -3.86
CA GLN A 107 14.25 6.52 -4.38
C GLN A 107 13.41 6.86 -5.62
N MET A 108 12.53 5.95 -6.08
CA MET A 108 11.68 6.22 -7.24
C MET A 108 10.82 7.47 -7.03
N ALA A 109 10.77 8.35 -8.04
CA ALA A 109 10.09 9.63 -7.95
C ALA A 109 8.56 9.49 -7.88
N ALA A 110 7.97 8.53 -8.58
CA ALA A 110 6.53 8.34 -8.62
C ALA A 110 6.02 7.18 -7.75
N TYR A 111 6.87 6.21 -7.40
CA TYR A 111 6.40 5.02 -6.70
C TYR A 111 7.51 4.44 -5.82
N PRO A 112 7.88 5.12 -4.73
CA PRO A 112 8.93 4.65 -3.85
C PRO A 112 8.49 3.35 -3.17
N GLY A 113 9.24 2.28 -3.43
CA GLY A 113 9.01 0.97 -2.84
C GLY A 113 9.93 0.72 -1.64
N PHE A 114 9.40 0.09 -0.59
CA PHE A 114 10.21 -0.25 0.58
C PHE A 114 11.27 -1.30 0.26
N CYS A 115 12.40 -1.22 0.95
CA CYS A 115 13.43 -2.25 0.93
C CYS A 115 12.94 -3.48 1.71
N ILE A 116 12.73 -4.59 1.01
CA ILE A 116 12.16 -5.83 1.56
C ILE A 116 13.19 -6.79 2.16
N THR A 117 14.49 -6.46 2.09
CA THR A 117 15.56 -7.28 2.68
C THR A 117 16.34 -6.51 3.74
N LYS A 118 16.95 -7.22 4.70
CA LYS A 118 17.86 -6.62 5.69
C LYS A 118 19.01 -5.87 5.03
N ALA A 119 19.62 -6.44 4.00
CA ALA A 119 20.72 -5.83 3.27
C ALA A 119 20.29 -4.59 2.47
N GLY A 120 19.11 -4.62 1.84
CA GLY A 120 18.53 -3.45 1.17
C GLY A 120 18.22 -2.31 2.13
N ARG A 121 17.61 -2.61 3.30
CA ARG A 121 17.39 -1.59 4.34
C ARG A 121 18.68 -0.99 4.84
N ALA A 122 19.70 -1.81 5.12
CA ALA A 122 21.02 -1.32 5.53
C ALA A 122 21.64 -0.39 4.46
N ALA A 123 21.57 -0.80 3.18
CA ALA A 123 22.06 0.02 2.07
C ALA A 123 21.28 1.34 1.91
N LEU A 124 19.97 1.34 2.12
CA LEU A 124 19.18 2.58 2.09
C LEU A 124 19.57 3.52 3.24
N ILE A 125 19.74 2.99 4.45
CA ILE A 125 20.17 3.78 5.61
C ILE A 125 21.53 4.43 5.36
N GLU A 126 22.46 3.72 4.72
CA GLU A 126 23.79 4.22 4.38
C GLU A 126 23.74 5.26 3.25
N ALA A 127 23.05 4.94 2.15
CA ALA A 127 23.04 5.78 0.95
C ALA A 127 22.12 7.01 1.07
N ASP A 128 21.00 6.87 1.78
CA ASP A 128 19.97 7.90 1.92
C ASP A 128 19.23 7.79 3.26
N PRO A 129 19.88 8.19 4.37
CA PRO A 129 19.27 8.15 5.69
C PRO A 129 18.03 9.07 5.80
N LYS A 130 17.91 10.09 4.93
CA LYS A 130 16.74 10.95 4.90
C LYS A 130 15.52 10.19 4.39
N GLU A 131 15.65 9.48 3.26
CA GLU A 131 14.58 8.64 2.73
C GLU A 131 14.26 7.46 3.64
N ALA A 132 15.27 6.79 4.21
CA ALA A 132 15.05 5.73 5.19
C ALA A 132 14.25 6.22 6.40
N LYS A 133 14.55 7.42 6.91
CA LYS A 133 13.78 8.03 8.00
C LYS A 133 12.37 8.41 7.55
N ARG A 134 12.22 9.08 6.39
CA ARG A 134 10.91 9.52 5.86
C ARG A 134 9.94 8.35 5.67
N SER A 135 10.45 7.24 5.13
CA SER A 135 9.72 5.99 4.88
C SER A 135 9.61 5.06 6.11
N HIS A 136 10.09 5.48 7.27
CA HIS A 136 10.08 4.71 8.53
C HIS A 136 10.83 3.36 8.46
N GLN A 137 11.85 3.28 7.62
CA GLN A 137 12.68 2.08 7.42
C GLN A 137 13.93 2.04 8.31
N MET A 138 13.93 2.76 9.44
CA MET A 138 14.93 2.66 10.51
C MET A 138 14.35 1.98 11.75
N GLU A 139 15.21 1.33 12.54
CA GLU A 139 14.80 0.67 13.78
C GLU A 139 14.17 1.65 14.78
N GLY A 140 13.11 1.20 15.46
CA GLY A 140 12.41 1.98 16.49
C GLY A 140 11.45 3.04 15.97
N MET A 141 11.26 3.15 14.65
CA MET A 141 10.28 4.08 14.08
C MET A 141 8.85 3.56 14.23
N ALA A 142 7.90 4.47 14.50
CA ALA A 142 6.52 4.12 14.84
C ALA A 142 5.76 3.38 13.72
N ASN A 143 6.17 3.56 12.46
CA ASN A 143 5.59 2.83 11.33
C ASN A 143 6.62 1.90 10.66
N ASP A 144 7.60 1.39 11.40
CA ASP A 144 8.47 0.34 10.86
C ASP A 144 7.62 -0.85 10.41
N PRO A 145 7.63 -1.21 9.11
CA PRO A 145 6.73 -2.23 8.58
C PRO A 145 6.99 -3.61 9.17
N ILE A 146 8.24 -3.95 9.49
CA ILE A 146 8.60 -5.24 10.08
C ILE A 146 8.10 -5.31 11.52
N ALA A 147 8.30 -4.24 12.30
CA ALA A 147 7.78 -4.16 13.66
C ALA A 147 6.25 -4.30 13.68
N LEU A 148 5.55 -3.54 12.83
CA LEU A 148 4.10 -3.59 12.76
C LEU A 148 3.53 -4.94 12.28
N ILE A 149 4.24 -5.65 11.40
CA ILE A 149 3.89 -7.03 11.02
C ILE A 149 4.07 -7.97 12.21
N ASN A 150 5.20 -7.87 12.92
CA ASN A 150 5.49 -8.70 14.09
C ASN A 150 4.49 -8.47 15.24
N ASP A 151 4.04 -7.23 15.41
CA ASP A 151 3.03 -6.83 16.40
C ASP A 151 1.60 -7.23 15.98
N GLY A 152 1.42 -7.79 14.78
CA GLY A 152 0.12 -8.15 14.24
C GLY A 152 -0.77 -6.97 13.87
N ARG A 153 -0.21 -5.75 13.77
CA ARG A 153 -0.93 -4.55 13.31
C ARG A 153 -1.04 -4.48 11.80
N ILE A 154 -0.09 -5.05 11.06
CA ILE A 154 -0.15 -5.11 9.61
C ILE A 154 -0.35 -6.56 9.17
N HIS A 155 -1.34 -6.76 8.30
CA HIS A 155 -1.68 -8.06 7.74
C HIS A 155 -1.38 -8.09 6.24
N TYR A 156 -0.84 -9.19 5.73
CA TYR A 156 -0.73 -9.39 4.29
C TYR A 156 -2.12 -9.46 3.67
N ARG A 157 -2.31 -8.74 2.56
CA ARG A 157 -3.54 -8.82 1.78
C ARG A 157 -3.77 -10.25 1.28
N ASP A 158 -4.98 -10.74 1.46
CA ASP A 158 -5.42 -12.04 0.99
C ASP A 158 -6.81 -11.92 0.35
N ILE A 159 -7.26 -12.96 -0.35
CA ILE A 159 -8.62 -13.02 -0.89
C ILE A 159 -9.63 -13.33 0.22
N PRO A 160 -10.88 -12.86 0.09
CA PRO A 160 -11.97 -13.24 1.00
C PRO A 160 -12.11 -14.77 1.12
N LYS A 161 -12.22 -15.25 2.36
CA LYS A 161 -12.38 -16.69 2.68
C LYS A 161 -13.77 -17.05 3.20
N GLN A 162 -14.51 -16.06 3.73
CA GLN A 162 -15.83 -16.27 4.36
C GLN A 162 -16.99 -16.00 3.41
N GLN A 163 -16.82 -15.07 2.46
CA GLN A 163 -17.77 -14.72 1.41
C GLN A 163 -17.11 -14.99 0.05
N SER A 164 -17.93 -15.19 -0.98
CA SER A 164 -17.45 -15.33 -2.35
C SER A 164 -16.95 -13.99 -2.89
N LEU A 165 -16.14 -14.02 -3.95
CA LEU A 165 -15.74 -12.80 -4.65
C LEU A 165 -16.96 -12.08 -5.28
N GLU A 166 -17.99 -12.84 -5.66
CA GLU A 166 -19.24 -12.30 -6.19
C GLU A 166 -19.97 -11.47 -5.13
N ASP A 167 -20.13 -11.98 -3.91
CA ASP A 167 -20.74 -11.22 -2.79
C ASP A 167 -20.04 -9.86 -2.55
N TRP A 168 -18.70 -9.86 -2.62
CA TRP A 168 -17.91 -8.64 -2.47
C TRP A 168 -18.04 -7.69 -3.66
N ASN A 169 -18.10 -8.22 -4.89
CA ASN A 169 -18.26 -7.42 -6.11
C ASN A 169 -19.64 -6.79 -6.20
N ASP A 170 -20.68 -7.53 -5.82
CA ASP A 170 -22.06 -7.06 -5.78
C ASP A 170 -22.19 -5.93 -4.75
N PHE A 171 -21.70 -6.15 -3.53
CA PHE A 171 -21.71 -5.12 -2.50
C PHE A 171 -20.89 -3.88 -2.90
N TRP A 172 -19.72 -4.06 -3.51
CA TRP A 172 -18.93 -2.92 -4.00
C TRP A 172 -19.64 -2.14 -5.09
N SER A 173 -20.38 -2.82 -5.96
CA SER A 173 -21.18 -2.19 -7.00
C SER A 173 -22.36 -1.42 -6.40
N GLU A 174 -23.05 -1.98 -5.42
CA GLU A 174 -24.09 -1.27 -4.67
C GLU A 174 -23.53 -0.02 -3.98
N TYR A 175 -22.45 -0.17 -3.22
CA TYR A 175 -21.80 0.92 -2.48
C TYR A 175 -21.44 2.11 -3.38
N LYS A 176 -20.84 1.85 -4.55
CA LYS A 176 -20.46 2.92 -5.49
C LYS A 176 -21.64 3.69 -6.08
N ASN A 177 -22.80 3.04 -6.20
CA ASN A 177 -23.99 3.61 -6.84
C ASN A 177 -24.98 4.24 -5.85
N ALA A 178 -24.76 4.06 -4.54
CA ALA A 178 -25.53 4.68 -3.48
C ALA A 178 -25.20 6.16 -3.27
#